data_AF-A0A1K1RPP0-F1
#
_entry.id   AF-A0A1K1RPP0-F1
#
_cell.length_a   1.000
_cell.length_b   1.000
_cell.length_c   1.000
_cell.angle_alpha   90.00
_cell.angle_beta   90.00
_cell.angle_gamma   90.00
#
_symmetry.space_group_name_H-M   'P 1'
#
loop_
_entity.id
_entity.type
_entity.pdbx_description
1 polymer ?
#
loop_
_entity_poly.entity_id
_entity_poly.type
_entity_poly.pdbx_seq_one_letter_code
_entity_poly.pdbx_strand_id
1 'polypeptide(L)' 'HLLILDDFGLAHLDKKQQMDLMEIIEDRHGKSSTIIASQLPVGSWYDIIGEATIADAILDRLVHTSHRIELKGESLRKKL' A
#
# COMPACT_ATOMS: atom_id res chain seq x y z
N HIS A 1 0.95 -0.29 18.04
CA HIS A 1 2.20 0.19 17.38
C HIS A 1 1.86 0.61 15.96
N LEU A 2 2.61 1.53 15.35
CA LEU A 2 2.33 2.09 14.01
C LEU A 2 3.43 1.68 13.03
N LEU A 3 3.03 1.23 11.84
CA LEU A 3 3.92 1.04 10.68
C LEU A 3 3.52 2.04 9.60
N ILE A 4 4.53 2.65 8.97
CA ILE A 4 4.35 3.55 7.83
C ILE A 4 5.11 2.96 6.64
N LEU A 5 4.40 2.72 5.54
CA LEU A 5 4.98 2.38 4.25
C LEU A 5 4.96 3.64 3.39
N ASP A 6 6.13 4.20 3.14
CA ASP A 6 6.28 5.41 2.32
C ASP A 6 6.65 5.04 0.88
N ASP A 7 6.30 5.91 -0.07
CA ASP A 7 6.54 5.73 -1.51
C ASP A 7 6.13 4.35 -2.06
N PHE A 8 4.97 3.83 -1.61
CA PHE A 8 4.50 2.52 -2.04
C PHE A 8 4.16 2.49 -3.54
N GLY A 9 4.65 1.45 -4.22
CA GLY A 9 4.32 1.15 -5.61
C GLY A 9 5.13 1.89 -6.67
N LEU A 10 6.33 2.39 -6.35
CA LEU A 10 7.25 2.93 -7.35
C LEU A 10 7.77 1.87 -8.36
N ALA A 11 7.73 0.59 -7.98
CA ALA A 11 8.12 -0.53 -8.81
C ALA A 11 7.20 -1.74 -8.55
N HIS A 12 7.12 -2.65 -9.53
CA HIS A 12 6.44 -3.92 -9.35
C HIS A 12 7.16 -4.75 -8.30
N LEU A 13 6.40 -5.43 -7.46
CA LEU A 13 6.94 -6.34 -6.46
C LEU A 13 7.36 -7.65 -7.12
N ASP A 14 8.55 -8.12 -6.79
CA ASP A 14 8.93 -9.49 -7.09
C ASP A 14 8.17 -10.49 -6.20
N LYS A 15 8.26 -11.78 -6.52
CA LYS A 15 7.54 -12.83 -5.79
C LYS A 15 7.90 -12.88 -4.31
N LYS A 16 9.14 -12.59 -3.93
CA LYS A 16 9.54 -12.59 -2.53
C LYS A 16 8.91 -11.38 -1.81
N GLN A 17 9.01 -10.20 -2.42
CA GLN A 17 8.43 -8.96 -1.88
C GLN A 17 6.90 -9.04 -1.73
N GLN A 18 6.21 -9.71 -2.66
CA GLN A 18 4.78 -10.00 -2.56
C GLN A 18 4.46 -10.81 -1.29
N MET A 19 5.21 -11.90 -1.05
CA MET A 19 5.01 -12.76 0.11
C MET A 19 5.38 -12.06 1.42
N ASP A 20 6.51 -11.33 1.44
CA ASP A 20 6.94 -10.53 2.59
C ASP A 20 5.86 -9.48 2.95
N LEU A 21 5.31 -8.80 1.95
CA LEU A 21 4.23 -7.83 2.16
C LEU A 21 2.96 -8.51 2.69
N MET A 22 2.58 -9.67 2.13
CA MET A 22 1.41 -10.43 2.59
C MET A 22 1.53 -10.80 4.07
N GLU A 23 2.67 -11.33 4.50
CA GLU A 23 2.93 -11.71 5.89
C GLU A 23 2.80 -10.49 6.83
N ILE A 24 3.40 -9.36 6.46
CA ILE A 24 3.30 -8.11 7.22
C ILE A 24 1.84 -7.64 7.30
N ILE A 25 1.08 -7.68 6.21
CA ILE A 25 -0.30 -7.21 6.21
C ILE A 25 -1.19 -8.16 7.03
N GLU A 26 -0.99 -9.46 6.92
CA GLU A 26 -1.75 -10.47 7.65
C GLU A 26 -1.56 -10.36 9.16
N ASP A 27 -0.33 -10.20 9.63
CA ASP A 27 -0.03 -10.03 11.05
C ASP A 27 -0.65 -8.77 11.64
N ARG A 28 -0.82 -7.74 10.82
CA ARG A 28 -1.32 -6.42 11.24
C ARG A 28 -2.83 -6.27 11.12
N HIS A 29 -3.45 -7.01 10.22
CA HIS A 29 -4.87 -6.89 9.89
C HIS A 29 -5.75 -7.01 11.14
N GLY A 30 -6.55 -5.97 11.41
CA GLY A 30 -7.44 -5.90 12.57
C GLY A 30 -6.76 -5.77 13.95
N LYS A 31 -5.42 -5.74 14.02
CA LYS A 31 -4.66 -5.74 15.28
C LYS A 31 -3.83 -4.49 15.50
N SER A 32 -3.34 -3.83 14.44
CA SER A 32 -2.45 -2.68 14.56
C SER A 32 -2.55 -1.72 13.38
N SER A 33 -2.32 -0.43 13.62
CA SER A 33 -2.50 0.62 12.62
C SER A 33 -1.40 0.64 11.58
N THR A 34 -1.77 0.81 10.30
CA THR A 34 -0.84 0.93 9.17
C THR A 34 -1.18 2.18 8.38
N ILE A 35 -0.18 2.98 8.02
CA ILE A 35 -0.31 4.08 7.07
C ILE A 35 0.47 3.73 5.82
N ILE A 36 -0.12 3.96 4.66
CA ILE A 36 0.54 3.80 3.36
C ILE A 36 0.46 5.13 2.63
N ALA A 37 1.61 5.66 2.24
CA ALA A 37 1.73 6.79 1.33
C ALA A 37 2.16 6.28 -0.04
N SER A 38 1.47 6.73 -1.09
CA SER A 38 1.75 6.34 -2.47
C SER A 38 1.49 7.52 -3.41
N GLN A 39 2.28 7.58 -4.48
CA GLN A 39 2.03 8.47 -5.62
C GLN A 39 1.00 7.88 -6.60
N LEU A 40 0.69 6.59 -6.47
CA LEU A 40 -0.25 5.89 -7.33
C LEU A 40 -1.62 5.80 -6.66
N PRO A 41 -2.71 5.91 -7.42
CA PRO A 41 -4.04 5.64 -6.90
C PRO A 41 -4.14 4.16 -6.47
N VAL A 42 -4.96 3.89 -5.47
CA VAL A 42 -5.16 2.51 -4.94
C VAL A 42 -5.58 1.53 -6.04
N GLY A 43 -6.32 1.98 -7.05
CA GLY A 43 -6.71 1.15 -8.19
C GLY A 43 -5.53 0.60 -9.01
N SER A 44 -4.36 1.25 -8.96
CA SER A 44 -3.14 0.78 -9.63
C SER A 44 -2.34 -0.20 -8.78
N TRP A 45 -2.64 -0.36 -7.50
CA TRP A 45 -1.84 -1.22 -6.61
C TRP A 45 -1.97 -2.70 -6.94
N TYR A 46 -3.08 -3.10 -7.56
CA TYR A 46 -3.28 -4.48 -8.00
C TYR A 46 -2.16 -4.91 -8.98
N ASP A 47 -1.91 -4.08 -10.00
CA ASP A 47 -0.88 -4.36 -11.00
C ASP A 47 0.54 -4.31 -10.40
N ILE A 48 0.79 -3.37 -9.48
CA ILE A 48 2.07 -3.23 -8.77
C ILE A 48 2.38 -4.47 -7.93
N ILE A 49 1.39 -4.97 -7.20
CA ILE A 49 1.55 -6.19 -6.40
C ILE A 49 1.71 -7.38 -7.35
N GLY A 50 0.93 -7.45 -8.43
CA GLY A 50 1.11 -8.41 -9.51
C GLY A 50 0.20 -9.62 -9.38
N GLU A 51 0.70 -10.73 -8.85
CA GLU A 51 -0.02 -12.01 -8.83
C GLU A 51 -1.43 -11.85 -8.27
N ALA A 52 -2.43 -12.25 -9.06
CA ALA A 52 -3.84 -11.93 -8.83
C ALA A 52 -4.32 -12.32 -7.43
N THR A 53 -3.99 -13.54 -7.01
CA THR A 53 -4.44 -14.10 -5.73
C THR A 53 -3.85 -13.33 -4.54
N ILE A 54 -2.56 -13.03 -4.59
CA ILE A 54 -1.85 -12.26 -3.55
C ILE A 54 -2.32 -10.81 -3.56
N ALA A 55 -2.49 -10.20 -4.74
CA ALA A 55 -2.98 -8.83 -4.89
C ALA A 55 -4.39 -8.69 -4.28
N ASP A 56 -5.31 -9.59 -4.61
CA ASP A 56 -6.65 -9.63 -4.00
C ASP A 56 -6.57 -9.76 -2.48
N ALA A 57 -5.76 -10.70 -1.97
CA ALA A 57 -5.65 -10.96 -0.54
C ALA A 57 -5.07 -9.76 0.24
N ILE A 58 -4.04 -9.10 -0.31
CA ILE A 58 -3.40 -7.92 0.30
C ILE A 58 -4.35 -6.73 0.26
N LEU A 59 -4.95 -6.45 -0.90
CA LEU A 59 -5.85 -5.31 -1.06
C LEU A 59 -7.11 -5.49 -0.22
N ASP A 60 -7.65 -6.70 -0.11
CA ASP A 60 -8.80 -6.95 0.75
C ASP A 60 -8.55 -6.50 2.19
N ARG A 61 -7.38 -6.84 2.73
CA ARG A 61 -6.98 -6.50 4.11
C ARG A 61 -6.60 -5.03 4.28
N LEU A 62 -5.93 -4.43 3.30
CA LEU A 62 -5.46 -3.04 3.38
C LEU A 62 -6.53 -2.01 3.04
N VAL A 63 -7.38 -2.31 2.07
CA VAL A 63 -8.16 -1.32 1.34
C VAL A 63 -9.62 -1.31 1.77
N HIS A 64 -10.21 -2.45 2.15
CA HIS A 64 -11.61 -2.49 2.58
C HIS A 64 -11.86 -1.82 3.93
N THR A 65 -10.88 -1.85 4.84
CA THR A 65 -11.02 -1.30 6.20
C THR A 65 -10.32 0.04 6.39
N SER A 66 -9.73 0.62 5.34
CA SER A 66 -8.94 1.84 5.46
C SER A 66 -9.72 3.12 5.18
N HIS A 67 -9.23 4.19 5.78
CA HIS A 67 -9.56 5.56 5.38
C HIS A 67 -8.66 5.98 4.23
N ARG A 68 -9.25 6.40 3.11
CA ARG A 68 -8.52 6.91 1.95
C ARG A 68 -8.53 8.43 1.96
N ILE A 69 -7.35 9.02 1.84
CA ILE A 69 -7.17 10.47 1.77
C ILE A 69 -6.46 10.77 0.45
N GLU A 70 -7.21 11.29 -0.52
CA GLU A 70 -6.63 11.77 -1.77
C GLU A 70 -6.07 13.17 -1.58
N LEU A 71 -4.75 13.30 -1.62
CA LEU A 71 -4.08 14.59 -1.56
C LEU A 71 -4.11 15.26 -2.94
N LYS A 72 -4.44 16.56 -2.95
CA LYS A 72 -4.51 17.39 -4.15
C LYS A 72 -3.68 18.65 -3.95
N GLY A 73 -3.18 19.21 -5.04
CA GLY A 73 -2.42 20.46 -5.05
C GLY A 73 -1.03 20.29 -5.63
N GLU A 74 -0.30 21.41 -5.72
CA GLU A 74 1.05 21.42 -6.25
C GLU A 74 2.08 20.90 -5.24
N SER A 75 3.18 20.37 -5.78
CA SER A 75 4.32 19.96 -4.96
C SER A 75 4.85 21.13 -4.12
N LEU A 76 4.89 20.93 -2.81
CA LEU A 76 5.49 21.89 -1.88
C LEU A 76 7.00 22.06 -2.09
N ARG A 77 7.66 21.12 -2.77
CA ARG A 77 9.09 21.22 -3.12
C ARG A 77 9.39 22.41 -4.04
N LYS A 78 8.41 22.88 -4.83
CA LYS A 78 8.56 24.07 -5.69
C LYS A 78 8.64 25.38 -4.90
N LYS A 79 8.22 25.38 -3.63
CA LYS A 79 8.20 26.56 -2.76
C LYS A 79 9.46 26.69 -1.89
N LEU A 80 10.34 25.70 -1.94
CA LEU A 80 11.66 25.69 -1.31
C LEU A 80 12.70 26.13 -2.34
#